data_AF-M7BNI9-F1
#
_entry.id   AF-M7BNI9-F1
#
_cell.length_a   1.000
_cell.length_b   1.000
_cell.length_c   1.000
_cell.angle_alpha   90.00
_cell.angle_beta   90.00
_cell.angle_gamma   90.00
#
_symmetry.space_group_name_H-M   'P 1'
#
loop_
_entity.id
_entity.type
_entity.pdbx_description
1 polymer ?
#
loop_
_entity_poly.entity_id
_entity_poly.type
_entity_poly.pdbx_seq_one_letter_code
_entity_poly.pdbx_strand_id
1 'polypeptide(L)'
;MQVGRFTEEEKHTIKRIQDIFGEKALQYMIFLFTRKDDLGDMTLPDYLKALDDKDLQKLMEKCGNRCCAFNNKAKGQDQEAQISELIAMIDKMVHQNGGSHYTNERYEYAQQKLQEKIKKLRKYYEEDREIKKREVESQYEEECKKIDEELQKGVSYNENTLKQWKEALGQKLDKDLEEINTHYQAQLRELWERADDPVLNPFTHMFSNVKRWFQ
;
A
#
# COMPACT_ATOMS: atom_id res chain seq x y z
N MET A 1 0.63 6.93 -25.13
CA MET A 1 0.45 7.37 -26.54
C MET A 1 1.40 6.58 -27.40
N GLN A 2 1.13 6.41 -28.70
CA GLN A 2 2.03 5.69 -29.61
C GLN A 2 2.77 6.68 -30.50
N VAL A 3 4.04 6.43 -30.80
CA VAL A 3 4.75 7.15 -31.86
C VAL A 3 3.97 6.98 -33.18
N GLY A 4 3.77 8.09 -33.89
CA GLY A 4 3.00 8.18 -35.13
C GLY A 4 1.49 8.38 -34.93
N ARG A 5 0.97 8.38 -33.70
CA ARG A 5 -0.47 8.53 -33.43
C ARG A 5 -0.73 9.39 -32.20
N PHE A 6 -1.26 10.60 -32.46
CA PHE A 6 -1.95 11.41 -31.47
C PHE A 6 -3.33 11.78 -32.02
N THR A 7 -4.38 11.22 -31.45
CA THR A 7 -5.75 11.34 -31.94
C THR A 7 -6.64 12.13 -30.97
N GLU A 8 -7.82 12.49 -31.44
CA GLU A 8 -8.82 13.18 -30.63
C GLU A 8 -9.23 12.37 -29.39
N GLU A 9 -9.16 11.04 -29.43
CA GLU A 9 -9.39 10.19 -28.26
C GLU A 9 -8.34 10.43 -27.15
N GLU A 10 -7.08 10.66 -27.53
CA GLU A 10 -6.00 10.92 -26.57
C GLU A 10 -6.14 12.31 -25.96
N LYS A 11 -6.49 13.33 -26.78
CA LYS A 11 -6.85 14.67 -26.29
C LYS A 11 -8.02 14.62 -25.32
N HIS A 12 -9.08 13.90 -25.67
CA HIS A 12 -10.26 13.74 -24.82
C HIS A 12 -9.94 13.00 -23.51
N THR A 13 -9.06 12.01 -23.57
CA THR A 13 -8.61 11.29 -22.36
C THR A 13 -7.90 12.21 -21.39
N ILE A 14 -7.04 13.10 -21.88
CA ILE A 14 -6.31 14.02 -21.01
C ILE A 14 -7.23 15.07 -20.41
N LYS A 15 -8.20 15.57 -21.20
CA LYS A 15 -9.26 16.43 -20.68
C LYS A 15 -10.05 15.75 -19.56
N ARG A 16 -10.43 14.48 -19.73
CA ARG A 16 -11.11 13.71 -18.67
C ARG A 16 -10.25 13.56 -17.41
N ILE A 17 -8.94 13.38 -17.56
CA ILE A 17 -8.02 13.34 -16.41
C ILE A 17 -8.07 14.68 -15.67
N GLN A 18 -8.04 15.81 -16.37
CA GLN A 18 -8.18 17.14 -15.74
C GLN A 18 -9.56 17.33 -15.11
N ASP A 19 -10.65 16.82 -15.70
CA ASP A 19 -11.99 16.93 -15.12
C ASP A 19 -12.13 16.11 -13.82
N ILE A 20 -11.46 14.95 -13.75
CA ILE A 20 -11.54 14.04 -12.60
C ILE A 20 -10.58 14.46 -11.48
N PHE A 21 -9.36 14.86 -11.84
CA PHE A 21 -8.24 15.12 -10.93
C PHE A 21 -7.88 16.63 -10.86
N GLY A 22 -8.56 17.49 -11.58
CA GLY A 22 -8.27 18.92 -11.61
C GLY A 22 -6.98 19.26 -12.38
N GLU A 23 -6.81 20.55 -12.66
CA GLU A 23 -5.66 21.05 -13.42
C GLU A 23 -4.31 20.79 -12.74
N LYS A 24 -4.26 20.70 -11.41
CA LYS A 24 -3.03 20.43 -10.66
C LYS A 24 -2.45 19.04 -10.95
N ALA A 25 -3.27 18.08 -11.40
CA ALA A 25 -2.80 16.74 -11.76
C ALA A 25 -1.73 16.76 -12.86
N LEU A 26 -1.78 17.76 -13.76
CA LEU A 26 -0.79 17.91 -14.83
C LEU A 26 0.63 18.17 -14.30
N GLN A 27 0.76 18.75 -13.11
CA GLN A 27 2.06 18.98 -12.45
C GLN A 27 2.76 17.66 -12.07
N TYR A 28 2.00 16.56 -11.98
CA TYR A 28 2.49 15.22 -11.65
C TYR A 28 2.44 14.25 -12.83
N MET A 29 2.06 14.73 -14.03
CA MET A 29 1.90 13.89 -15.21
C MET A 29 3.18 13.83 -16.05
N ILE A 30 3.43 12.66 -16.66
CA ILE A 30 4.50 12.40 -17.62
C ILE A 30 3.88 11.77 -18.86
N PHE A 31 4.23 12.28 -20.05
CA PHE A 31 3.81 11.70 -21.32
C PHE A 31 4.73 10.58 -21.76
N LEU A 32 4.21 9.35 -21.82
CA LEU A 32 4.94 8.19 -22.31
C LEU A 32 4.47 7.80 -23.71
N PHE A 33 5.42 7.82 -24.64
CA PHE A 33 5.25 7.39 -26.03
C PHE A 33 5.78 5.97 -26.20
N THR A 34 4.94 5.04 -26.66
CA THR A 34 5.34 3.67 -26.95
C THR A 34 5.74 3.52 -28.42
N ARG A 35 6.43 2.42 -28.73
CA ARG A 35 7.03 2.16 -30.05
C ARG A 35 8.11 3.17 -30.43
N LYS A 36 9.05 3.41 -29.52
CA LYS A 36 10.24 4.22 -29.79
C LYS A 36 11.03 3.72 -31.02
N ASP A 37 10.94 2.43 -31.35
CA ASP A 37 11.51 1.85 -32.57
C ASP A 37 10.96 2.49 -33.87
N ASP A 38 9.74 3.04 -33.84
CA ASP A 38 9.15 3.72 -35.00
C ASP A 38 9.75 5.12 -35.23
N LEU A 39 10.58 5.65 -34.32
CA LEU A 39 11.28 6.94 -34.50
C LEU A 39 12.50 6.85 -35.42
N GLY A 40 13.04 5.65 -35.66
CA GLY A 40 14.32 5.48 -36.36
C GLY A 40 15.44 6.28 -35.67
N ASP A 41 16.17 7.09 -36.45
CA ASP A 41 17.24 7.96 -35.94
C ASP A 41 16.73 9.30 -35.37
N MET A 42 15.42 9.55 -35.41
CA MET A 42 14.83 10.80 -34.91
C MET A 42 14.72 10.78 -33.38
N THR A 43 15.03 11.91 -32.75
CA THR A 43 14.81 12.06 -31.31
C THR A 43 13.33 12.33 -31.00
N LEU A 44 12.85 11.94 -29.81
CA LEU A 44 11.48 12.26 -29.39
C LEU A 44 11.16 13.76 -29.47
N PRO A 45 12.02 14.69 -28.99
CA PRO A 45 11.79 16.13 -29.15
C PRO A 45 11.63 16.58 -30.61
N ASP A 46 12.41 16.02 -31.54
CA ASP A 46 12.33 16.39 -32.94
C ASP A 46 11.04 15.85 -33.58
N TYR A 47 10.64 14.63 -33.23
CA TYR A 47 9.35 14.06 -33.62
C TYR A 47 8.18 14.92 -33.16
N LEU A 48 8.19 15.36 -31.90
CA LEU A 48 7.11 16.18 -31.34
C LEU A 48 7.03 17.57 -31.98
N LYS A 49 8.17 18.15 -32.36
CA LYS A 49 8.19 19.39 -33.16
C LYS A 49 7.61 19.15 -34.56
N ALA A 50 7.93 18.02 -35.19
CA ALA A 50 7.48 17.69 -36.54
C ALA A 50 5.96 17.42 -36.61
N LEU A 51 5.32 17.03 -35.51
CA LEU A 51 3.86 16.84 -35.45
C LEU A 51 3.07 18.15 -35.63
N ASP A 52 3.66 19.31 -35.29
CA ASP A 52 3.04 20.65 -35.35
C ASP A 52 1.62 20.73 -34.73
N ASP A 53 1.31 19.87 -33.76
CA ASP A 53 0.02 19.89 -33.04
C ASP A 53 0.09 20.88 -31.88
N LYS A 54 -0.54 22.04 -32.06
CA LYS A 54 -0.58 23.12 -31.06
C LYS A 54 -1.28 22.73 -29.76
N ASP A 55 -2.25 21.82 -29.81
CA ASP A 55 -2.95 21.38 -28.60
C ASP A 55 -2.06 20.45 -27.78
N LEU A 56 -1.34 19.54 -28.46
CA LEU A 56 -0.34 18.68 -27.81
C LEU A 56 0.78 19.51 -27.17
N GLN A 57 1.30 20.51 -27.89
CA GLN A 57 2.36 21.39 -27.38
C GLN A 57 1.92 22.13 -26.11
N LYS A 58 0.75 22.78 -26.12
CA LYS A 58 0.19 23.46 -24.94
C LYS A 58 0.03 22.51 -23.76
N LEU A 59 -0.37 21.27 -24.03
CA LEU A 59 -0.61 20.28 -23.00
C LEU A 59 0.69 19.76 -22.38
N MET A 60 1.71 19.56 -23.21
CA MET A 60 3.06 19.24 -22.75
C MET A 60 3.67 20.36 -21.91
N GLU A 61 3.46 21.62 -22.28
CA GLU A 61 3.89 22.78 -21.50
C GLU A 61 3.27 22.79 -20.10
N LYS A 62 1.95 22.54 -20.00
CA LYS A 62 1.27 22.39 -18.70
C LYS A 62 1.85 21.25 -17.85
N CYS A 63 2.42 20.24 -18.51
CA CYS A 63 3.11 19.12 -17.88
C CYS A 63 4.62 19.34 -17.75
N GLY A 64 5.10 20.59 -17.79
CA GLY A 64 6.52 20.92 -17.63
C GLY A 64 7.44 20.26 -18.66
N ASN A 65 6.91 19.99 -19.86
CA ASN A 65 7.60 19.31 -20.96
C ASN A 65 8.16 17.93 -20.57
N ARG A 66 7.51 17.23 -19.63
CA ARG A 66 7.88 15.87 -19.23
C ARG A 66 7.34 14.84 -20.22
N CYS A 67 8.21 14.36 -21.11
CA CYS A 67 7.90 13.29 -22.04
C CYS A 67 9.05 12.30 -22.17
N CYS A 68 8.75 11.01 -22.35
CA CYS A 68 9.71 9.96 -22.62
C CYS A 68 9.17 9.01 -23.71
N ALA A 69 10.08 8.31 -24.39
CA ALA A 69 9.74 7.30 -25.40
C ALA A 69 10.26 5.93 -24.97
N PHE A 70 9.45 4.91 -25.19
CA PHE A 70 9.70 3.53 -24.79
C PHE A 70 9.58 2.58 -25.99
N ASN A 71 10.62 1.77 -26.18
CA ASN A 71 10.55 0.55 -26.98
C ASN A 71 10.27 -0.61 -26.02
N ASN A 72 9.00 -1.04 -25.96
CA ASN A 72 8.57 -2.13 -25.07
C ASN A 72 9.16 -3.50 -25.46
N LYS A 73 9.85 -3.61 -26.60
CA LYS A 73 10.56 -4.82 -27.04
C LYS A 73 12.05 -4.79 -26.67
N ALA A 74 12.56 -3.67 -26.16
CA ALA A 74 13.95 -3.54 -25.76
C ALA A 74 14.28 -4.50 -24.61
N LYS A 75 15.51 -5.02 -24.59
CA LYS A 75 16.00 -5.98 -23.58
C LYS A 75 17.39 -5.57 -23.10
N GLY A 76 17.77 -6.02 -21.91
CA GLY A 76 19.10 -5.80 -21.36
C GLY A 76 19.40 -4.32 -21.15
N GLN A 77 20.57 -3.85 -21.59
CA GLN A 77 21.03 -2.48 -21.33
C GLN A 77 20.09 -1.40 -21.89
N ASP A 78 19.48 -1.63 -23.05
CA ASP A 78 18.56 -0.65 -23.65
C ASP A 78 17.26 -0.50 -22.86
N GLN A 79 16.78 -1.60 -22.27
CA GLN A 79 15.62 -1.60 -21.39
C GLN A 79 15.96 -0.87 -20.08
N GLU A 80 17.11 -1.19 -19.48
CA GLU A 80 17.57 -0.56 -18.24
C GLU A 80 17.75 0.94 -18.42
N ALA A 81 18.36 1.38 -19.52
CA ALA A 81 18.56 2.80 -19.82
C ALA A 81 17.25 3.59 -19.91
N GLN A 82 16.22 3.04 -20.59
CA GLN A 82 14.92 3.69 -20.72
C GLN A 82 14.17 3.75 -19.38
N ILE A 83 14.29 2.71 -18.55
CA ILE A 83 13.74 2.70 -17.20
C ILE A 83 14.44 3.77 -16.34
N SER A 84 15.77 3.85 -16.39
CA SER A 84 16.54 4.86 -15.66
C SER A 84 16.18 6.29 -16.06
N GLU A 85 15.95 6.55 -17.35
CA GLU A 85 15.49 7.85 -17.85
C GLU A 85 14.13 8.24 -17.24
N LEU A 86 13.17 7.30 -17.22
CA LEU A 86 11.86 7.54 -16.63
C LEU A 86 11.96 7.79 -15.11
N ILE A 87 12.75 7.00 -14.38
CA ILE A 87 12.94 7.18 -12.93
C ILE A 87 13.53 8.56 -12.64
N ALA A 88 14.58 8.97 -13.37
CA ALA A 88 15.17 10.30 -13.18
C ALA A 88 14.16 11.43 -13.45
N MET A 89 13.26 11.25 -14.42
CA MET A 89 12.18 12.20 -14.70
C MET A 89 11.16 12.28 -13.57
N ILE A 90 10.80 11.13 -12.99
CA ILE A 90 9.91 11.03 -11.83
C ILE A 90 10.53 11.71 -10.62
N ASP A 91 11.79 11.41 -10.30
CA ASP A 91 12.50 12.00 -9.16
C ASP A 91 12.56 13.53 -9.27
N LYS A 92 12.88 14.03 -10.47
CA LYS A 92 12.86 15.48 -10.75
C LYS A 92 11.47 16.08 -10.57
N MET A 93 10.43 15.41 -11.06
CA MET A 93 9.04 15.86 -10.94
C MET A 93 8.60 15.90 -9.47
N VAL A 94 8.91 14.87 -8.68
CA VAL A 94 8.63 14.83 -7.25
C VAL A 94 9.36 15.94 -6.51
N HIS A 95 10.65 16.15 -6.81
CA HIS A 95 11.43 17.23 -6.20
C HIS A 95 10.85 18.62 -6.51
N GLN A 96 10.46 18.87 -7.77
CA GLN A 96 9.82 20.12 -8.19
C GLN A 96 8.46 20.36 -7.51
N ASN A 97 7.76 19.28 -7.16
CA ASN A 97 6.50 19.32 -6.41
C ASN A 97 6.70 19.27 -4.89
N GLY A 98 7.87 19.66 -4.39
CA GLY A 98 8.15 19.77 -2.95
C GLY A 98 8.32 18.43 -2.23
N GLY A 99 8.60 17.36 -2.96
CA GLY A 99 8.75 16.00 -2.41
C GLY A 99 7.42 15.32 -2.07
N SER A 100 6.29 15.93 -2.43
CA SER A 100 4.96 15.41 -2.12
C SER A 100 4.38 14.59 -3.29
N HIS A 101 3.30 13.86 -3.01
CA HIS A 101 2.46 13.22 -4.01
C HIS A 101 1.29 14.13 -4.41
N TYR A 102 0.69 13.85 -5.56
CA TYR A 102 -0.54 14.51 -5.98
C TYR A 102 -1.68 14.18 -5.00
N THR A 103 -2.42 15.20 -4.56
CA THR A 103 -3.62 15.05 -3.73
C THR A 103 -4.72 16.00 -4.19
N ASN A 104 -5.97 15.65 -3.86
CA ASN A 104 -7.13 16.53 -3.96
C ASN A 104 -8.15 16.20 -2.87
N GLU A 105 -9.20 17.00 -2.76
CA GLU A 105 -10.26 16.84 -1.75
C GLU A 105 -10.86 15.42 -1.72
N ARG A 106 -11.00 14.78 -2.89
CA ARG A 106 -11.55 13.41 -2.98
C ARG A 106 -10.57 12.39 -2.42
N TYR A 107 -9.28 12.52 -2.71
CA TYR A 107 -8.22 11.69 -2.15
C TYR A 107 -8.09 11.89 -0.63
N GLU A 108 -8.11 13.15 -0.17
CA GLU A 108 -8.06 13.48 1.25
C GLU A 108 -9.25 12.88 2.00
N TYR A 109 -10.47 13.01 1.45
CA TYR A 109 -11.67 12.40 2.02
C TYR A 109 -11.56 10.87 2.07
N ALA A 110 -11.11 10.23 0.99
CA ALA A 110 -10.91 8.78 0.95
C ALA A 110 -9.89 8.32 1.99
N GLN A 111 -8.77 9.02 2.12
CA GLN A 111 -7.72 8.76 3.11
C GLN A 111 -8.24 8.94 4.54
N GLN A 112 -9.00 10.01 4.81
CA GLN A 112 -9.64 10.23 6.11
C GLN A 112 -10.63 9.10 6.45
N LYS A 113 -11.47 8.68 5.49
CA LYS A 113 -12.41 7.56 5.71
C LYS A 113 -11.72 6.23 5.91
N LEU A 114 -10.60 6.00 5.24
CA LEU A 114 -9.77 4.83 5.46
C LEU A 114 -9.18 4.85 6.88
N GLN A 115 -8.60 5.97 7.31
CA GLN A 115 -8.06 6.16 8.66
C GLN A 115 -9.13 5.99 9.74
N GLU A 116 -10.33 6.55 9.55
CA GLU A 116 -11.46 6.35 10.47
C GLU A 116 -11.81 4.86 10.61
N LYS A 117 -11.86 4.11 9.50
CA LYS A 117 -12.15 2.66 9.52
C LYS A 117 -11.05 1.88 10.23
N ILE A 118 -9.78 2.16 9.95
CA ILE A 118 -8.64 1.52 10.62
C ILE A 118 -8.68 1.79 12.12
N LYS A 119 -8.98 3.02 12.54
CA LYS A 119 -9.09 3.39 13.96
C LYS A 119 -10.21 2.63 14.65
N LYS A 120 -11.39 2.54 14.02
CA LYS A 120 -12.54 1.77 14.54
C LYS A 120 -12.19 0.29 14.68
N LEU A 121 -11.55 -0.27 13.66
CA LEU A 121 -11.21 -1.69 13.64
C LEU A 121 -10.14 -2.05 14.69
N ARG A 122 -9.14 -1.17 14.90
CA ARG A 122 -8.19 -1.33 16.01
C ARG A 122 -8.89 -1.35 17.36
N LYS A 123 -9.79 -0.38 17.59
CA LYS A 123 -10.54 -0.30 18.84
C LYS A 123 -11.35 -1.59 19.08
N TYR A 124 -11.99 -2.11 18.04
CA TYR A 124 -12.72 -3.37 18.09
C TYR A 124 -11.81 -4.54 18.51
N TYR A 125 -10.66 -4.72 17.87
CA TYR A 125 -9.74 -5.82 18.21
C TYR A 125 -9.15 -5.70 19.62
N GLU A 126 -8.92 -4.48 20.09
CA GLU A 126 -8.47 -4.24 21.47
C GLU A 126 -9.56 -4.62 22.49
N GLU A 127 -10.80 -4.20 22.25
CA GLU A 127 -11.94 -4.54 23.12
C GLU A 127 -12.22 -6.05 23.14
N ASP A 128 -12.17 -6.69 21.97
CA ASP A 128 -12.38 -8.13 21.81
C ASP A 128 -11.28 -8.95 22.52
N ARG A 129 -10.01 -8.50 22.42
CA ARG A 129 -8.89 -9.11 23.16
C ARG A 129 -9.11 -9.04 24.67
N GLU A 130 -9.54 -7.89 25.19
CA GLU A 130 -9.79 -7.72 26.63
C GLU A 130 -10.98 -8.56 27.11
N ILE A 131 -12.03 -8.70 26.29
CA ILE A 131 -13.15 -9.60 26.58
C ILE A 131 -12.65 -11.05 26.65
N LYS A 132 -11.88 -11.49 25.65
CA LYS A 132 -11.37 -12.87 25.59
C LYS A 132 -10.43 -13.18 26.75
N LYS A 133 -9.56 -12.24 27.10
CA LYS A 133 -8.67 -12.33 28.25
C LYS A 133 -9.45 -12.54 29.55
N ARG A 134 -10.46 -11.71 29.82
CA ARG A 134 -11.30 -11.83 31.02
C ARG A 134 -12.08 -13.15 31.06
N GLU A 135 -12.58 -13.60 29.92
CA GLU A 135 -13.29 -14.87 29.82
C GLU A 135 -12.40 -16.04 30.24
N VAL A 136 -11.16 -16.07 29.74
CA VAL A 136 -10.18 -17.09 30.12
C VAL A 136 -9.79 -16.96 31.59
N GLU A 137 -9.43 -15.76 32.07
CA GLU A 137 -9.10 -15.54 33.48
C GLU A 137 -10.22 -15.99 34.42
N SER A 138 -11.49 -15.70 34.09
CA SER A 138 -12.65 -16.12 34.86
C SER A 138 -12.83 -17.64 34.87
N GLN A 139 -12.59 -18.33 33.74
CA GLN A 139 -12.66 -19.79 33.65
C GLN A 139 -11.60 -20.43 34.57
N TYR A 140 -10.38 -19.92 34.55
CA TYR A 140 -9.29 -20.40 35.43
C TYR A 140 -9.55 -20.08 36.91
N GLU A 141 -10.13 -18.93 37.23
CA GLU A 141 -10.50 -18.59 38.61
C GLU A 141 -11.58 -19.55 39.16
N GLU A 142 -12.58 -19.90 38.35
CA GLU A 142 -13.59 -20.90 38.70
C GLU A 142 -13.00 -22.30 38.88
N GLU A 143 -12.04 -22.71 38.04
CA GLU A 143 -11.31 -23.97 38.21
C GLU A 143 -10.49 -23.99 39.50
N CYS A 144 -9.79 -22.90 39.83
CA CYS A 144 -9.07 -22.75 41.10
C CYS A 144 -10.01 -22.88 42.31
N LYS A 145 -11.18 -22.24 42.28
CA LYS A 145 -12.18 -22.32 43.36
C LYS A 145 -12.68 -23.75 43.58
N LYS A 146 -12.94 -24.51 42.50
CA LYS A 146 -13.36 -25.92 42.59
C LYS A 146 -12.28 -26.77 43.28
N ILE A 147 -11.01 -26.55 42.94
CA ILE A 147 -9.87 -27.25 43.56
C ILE A 147 -9.74 -26.89 45.04
N ASP A 148 -9.92 -25.61 45.39
CA ASP A 148 -9.88 -25.15 46.79
C ASP A 148 -11.00 -25.74 47.65
N GLU A 149 -12.20 -25.89 47.11
CA GLU A 149 -13.31 -26.56 47.80
C GLU A 149 -13.06 -28.06 48.00
N GLU A 150 -12.43 -28.74 47.04
CA GLU A 150 -12.06 -30.16 47.18
C GLU A 150 -10.97 -30.36 48.24
N LEU A 151 -10.03 -29.42 48.36
CA LEU A 151 -9.02 -29.37 49.43
C LEU A 151 -9.66 -29.28 50.82
N GLN A 152 -10.66 -28.40 50.99
CA GLN A 152 -11.36 -28.22 52.27
C GLN A 152 -12.21 -29.43 52.67
N LYS A 153 -12.67 -30.24 51.70
CA LYS A 153 -13.49 -31.44 51.93
C LYS A 153 -12.67 -32.66 52.39
N GLY A 154 -11.34 -32.56 52.51
CA GLY A 154 -10.49 -33.59 53.12
C GLY A 154 -10.37 -34.90 52.34
N VAL A 155 -10.53 -34.85 51.01
CA VAL A 155 -10.35 -36.03 50.14
C VAL A 155 -8.85 -36.36 50.01
N SER A 156 -8.55 -37.66 49.92
CA SER A 156 -7.28 -38.40 49.90
C SER A 156 -6.19 -37.96 48.87
N TYR A 157 -6.09 -36.70 48.47
CA TYR A 157 -5.01 -36.23 47.61
C TYR A 157 -3.85 -35.65 48.43
N ASN A 158 -2.61 -35.98 48.04
CA ASN A 158 -1.39 -35.47 48.66
C ASN A 158 -1.26 -33.96 48.37
N GLU A 159 -1.00 -33.13 49.39
CA GLU A 159 -0.83 -31.66 49.26
C GLU A 159 0.14 -31.28 48.13
N ASN A 160 1.19 -32.08 47.94
CA ASN A 160 2.16 -31.87 46.86
C ASN A 160 1.55 -32.02 45.45
N THR A 161 0.63 -32.97 45.25
CA THR A 161 -0.03 -33.19 43.96
C THR A 161 -0.97 -32.04 43.61
N LEU A 162 -1.66 -31.49 44.61
CA LEU A 162 -2.57 -30.35 44.46
C LEU A 162 -1.80 -29.06 44.17
N LYS A 163 -0.64 -28.86 44.81
CA LYS A 163 0.26 -27.75 44.50
C LYS A 163 0.77 -27.81 43.06
N GLN A 164 1.21 -29.00 42.61
CA GLN A 164 1.63 -29.22 41.22
C GLN A 164 0.50 -28.95 40.23
N TRP A 165 -0.74 -29.32 40.56
CA TRP A 165 -1.91 -29.04 39.73
C TRP A 165 -2.18 -27.53 39.61
N LYS A 166 -2.11 -26.77 40.71
CA LYS A 166 -2.26 -25.30 40.67
C LYS A 166 -1.16 -24.64 39.84
N GLU A 167 0.09 -25.09 39.99
CA GLU A 167 1.21 -24.60 39.18
C GLU A 167 1.00 -24.90 37.69
N ALA A 168 0.55 -26.11 37.34
CA ALA A 168 0.23 -26.47 35.96
C ALA A 168 -0.95 -25.66 35.39
N LEU A 169 -1.97 -25.36 36.23
CA LEU A 169 -3.09 -24.51 35.85
C LEU A 169 -2.63 -23.08 35.54
N GLY A 170 -1.76 -22.52 36.38
CA GLY A 170 -1.17 -21.19 36.16
C GLY A 170 -0.35 -21.13 34.87
N GLN A 171 0.50 -22.13 34.61
CA GLN A 171 1.26 -22.21 33.35
C GLN A 171 0.36 -22.29 32.12
N LYS A 172 -0.78 -22.97 32.23
CA LYS A 172 -1.75 -23.10 31.14
C LYS A 172 -2.50 -21.78 30.90
N LEU A 173 -2.88 -21.06 31.96
CA LEU A 173 -3.45 -19.71 31.87
C LEU A 173 -2.47 -18.75 31.17
N ASP A 174 -1.21 -18.72 31.60
CA ASP A 174 -0.18 -17.86 31.01
C ASP A 174 -0.02 -18.15 29.51
N LYS A 175 -0.02 -19.42 29.12
CA LYS A 175 0.05 -19.84 27.73
C LYS A 175 -1.17 -19.40 26.92
N ASP A 176 -2.38 -19.61 27.43
CA ASP A 176 -3.62 -19.22 26.74
C ASP A 176 -3.70 -17.69 26.57
N LEU A 177 -3.25 -16.92 27.57
CA LEU A 177 -3.15 -15.46 27.49
C LEU A 177 -2.12 -15.01 26.45
N GLU A 178 -0.97 -15.68 26.36
CA GLU A 178 0.05 -15.40 25.36
C GLU A 178 -0.45 -15.72 23.95
N GLU A 179 -1.17 -16.83 23.75
CA GLU A 179 -1.80 -17.19 22.49
C GLU A 179 -2.83 -16.14 22.04
N ILE A 180 -3.71 -15.69 22.96
CA ILE A 180 -4.65 -14.59 22.71
C ILE A 180 -3.90 -13.33 22.29
N ASN A 181 -2.92 -12.88 23.08
CA ASN A 181 -2.19 -11.67 22.75
C ASN A 181 -1.49 -11.78 21.39
N THR A 182 -0.86 -12.91 21.09
CA THR A 182 -0.20 -13.18 19.82
C THR A 182 -1.19 -13.13 18.65
N HIS A 183 -2.37 -13.74 18.80
CA HIS A 183 -3.42 -13.72 17.78
C HIS A 183 -3.86 -12.30 17.40
N TYR A 184 -4.21 -11.48 18.40
CA TYR A 184 -4.67 -10.11 18.14
C TYR A 184 -3.55 -9.18 17.67
N GLN A 185 -2.31 -9.39 18.13
CA GLN A 185 -1.16 -8.68 17.59
C GLN A 185 -0.92 -9.01 16.12
N ALA A 186 -1.08 -10.29 15.72
CA ALA A 186 -1.00 -10.69 14.32
C ALA A 186 -2.09 -10.04 13.47
N GLN A 187 -3.34 -10.03 13.93
CA GLN A 187 -4.44 -9.35 13.23
C GLN A 187 -4.22 -7.84 13.10
N LEU A 188 -3.75 -7.18 14.16
CA LEU A 188 -3.38 -5.77 14.10
C LEU A 188 -2.21 -5.51 13.15
N ARG A 189 -1.22 -6.39 13.10
CA ARG A 189 -0.10 -6.30 12.16
C ARG A 189 -0.57 -6.46 10.72
N GLU A 190 -1.39 -7.45 10.41
CA GLU A 190 -1.98 -7.61 9.07
C GLU A 190 -2.78 -6.39 8.64
N LEU A 191 -3.52 -5.78 9.57
CA LEU A 191 -4.23 -4.52 9.30
C LEU A 191 -3.29 -3.37 9.03
N TRP A 192 -2.19 -3.26 9.78
CA TRP A 192 -1.16 -2.26 9.55
C TRP A 192 -0.45 -2.47 8.23
N GLU A 193 -0.06 -3.68 7.88
CA GLU A 193 0.54 -3.99 6.58
C GLU A 193 -0.42 -3.68 5.41
N ARG A 194 -1.72 -3.91 5.61
CA ARG A 194 -2.77 -3.50 4.66
C ARG A 194 -3.04 -2.00 4.64
N ALA A 195 -2.73 -1.28 5.71
CA ALA A 195 -3.03 0.14 5.90
C ALA A 195 -1.84 1.07 5.61
N ASP A 196 -0.61 0.62 5.83
CA ASP A 196 0.65 1.29 5.46
C ASP A 196 0.95 1.18 3.96
N ASP A 197 0.02 0.61 3.19
CA ASP A 197 0.02 0.64 1.74
C ASP A 197 -1.28 1.20 1.13
N PRO A 198 -1.42 2.53 1.02
CA PRO A 198 -2.41 3.07 0.07
C PRO A 198 -1.93 4.22 -0.81
N VAL A 199 -0.72 4.77 -0.61
CA VAL A 199 -0.23 5.91 -1.41
C VAL A 199 1.16 5.69 -2.01
N LEU A 200 2.05 4.91 -1.38
CA LEU A 200 3.43 4.75 -1.87
C LEU A 200 3.80 3.31 -2.26
N ASN A 201 3.25 2.29 -1.61
CA ASN A 201 3.60 0.92 -1.95
C ASN A 201 2.94 0.35 -3.23
N PRO A 202 1.88 0.96 -3.84
CA PRO A 202 1.52 0.64 -5.22
C PRO A 202 2.53 1.19 -6.21
N PHE A 203 3.31 2.22 -5.87
CA PHE A 203 4.42 2.69 -6.71
C PHE A 203 5.61 1.76 -6.59
N THR A 204 5.97 1.29 -5.40
CA THR A 204 7.05 0.31 -5.22
C THR A 204 6.76 -0.98 -6.00
N HIS A 205 5.51 -1.46 -5.97
CA HIS A 205 5.10 -2.64 -6.71
C HIS A 205 4.73 -2.36 -8.19
N MET A 206 4.28 -1.16 -8.55
CA MET A 206 4.15 -0.76 -9.96
C MET A 206 5.53 -0.67 -10.59
N PHE A 207 6.54 -0.08 -9.97
CA PHE A 207 7.89 -0.02 -10.56
C PHE A 207 8.57 -1.40 -10.61
N SER A 208 8.28 -2.30 -9.66
CA SER A 208 8.73 -3.70 -9.75
C SER A 208 7.99 -4.52 -10.82
N ASN A 209 6.69 -4.28 -11.03
CA ASN A 209 5.90 -4.91 -12.08
C ASN A 209 6.07 -4.27 -13.46
N VAL A 210 6.42 -2.99 -13.54
CA VAL A 210 6.85 -2.31 -14.76
C VAL A 210 8.12 -2.98 -15.28
N LYS A 211 9.06 -3.36 -14.40
CA LYS A 211 10.18 -4.26 -14.75
C LYS A 211 9.75 -5.59 -15.36
N ARG A 212 8.58 -6.11 -14.95
CA ARG A 212 7.96 -7.37 -15.42
C ARG A 212 7.18 -7.23 -16.73
N TRP A 213 6.65 -6.04 -17.02
CA TRP A 213 6.01 -5.70 -18.31
C TRP A 213 7.02 -5.56 -19.46
N PHE A 214 8.31 -5.47 -19.14
CA PHE A 214 9.41 -5.36 -20.09
C PHE A 214 10.28 -6.65 -20.17
N GLN A 215 9.82 -7.78 -19.61
CA GLN A 215 10.41 -9.11 -19.83
C GLN A 215 9.64 -9.87 -20.91
#